data_AF-A0A451CQA8-F1
#
_entry.id   AF-A0A451CQA8-F1
#
_cell.length_a   1.000
_cell.length_b   1.000
_cell.length_c   1.000
_cell.angle_alpha   90.00
_cell.angle_beta   90.00
_cell.angle_gamma   90.00
#
_symmetry.space_group_name_H-M   'P 1'
#
loop_
_entity.id
_entity.type
_entity.pdbx_description
1 polymer ?
#
loop_
_entity_poly.entity_id
_entity_poly.type
_entity_poly.pdbx_seq_one_letter_code
_entity_poly.pdbx_strand_id
1 'polypeptide(L)' 'MLDSVICIDHFNGLDAATEFIRANRGSIWISVITRAEVLTGFRQGVPSEVLRLLDAIPLLTIERETADRAALLRR' A
#
# COMPACT_ATOMS: atom_id res chain seq x y z
N MET A 1 2.79 6.50 5.95
CA MET A 1 2.49 5.11 5.55
C MET A 1 1.06 5.06 5.09
N LEU A 2 0.78 4.54 3.90
CA LEU A 2 -0.57 4.37 3.38
C LEU A 2 -1.20 3.09 3.92
N ASP A 3 -2.47 3.19 4.27
CA ASP A 3 -3.35 2.04 4.49
C ASP A 3 -3.72 1.40 3.13
N SER A 4 -4.02 0.10 3.13
CA SER A 4 -4.47 -0.59 1.92
C SER A 4 -5.79 -0.07 1.42
N VAL A 5 -6.68 0.42 2.29
CA VAL A 5 -7.97 1.00 1.90
C VAL A 5 -7.78 2.14 0.88
N ILE A 6 -6.82 3.05 1.10
CA ILE A 6 -6.57 4.15 0.16
C ILE A 6 -6.09 3.64 -1.20
N CYS A 7 -5.26 2.60 -1.22
CA CYS A 7 -4.81 2.00 -2.47
C CYS A 7 -5.96 1.29 -3.20
N ILE A 8 -6.76 0.53 -2.46
CA ILE A 8 -7.94 -0.19 -2.98
C ILE A 8 -8.95 0.82 -3.56
N ASP A 9 -9.25 1.90 -2.83
CA ASP A 9 -10.16 2.96 -3.28
C ASP A 9 -9.64 3.63 -4.56
N HIS A 10 -8.34 3.90 -4.64
CA HIS A 10 -7.73 4.41 -5.87
C HIS A 10 -7.95 3.46 -7.05
N PHE A 11 -7.70 2.15 -6.88
CA PHE A 11 -7.90 1.17 -7.94
C PHE A 11 -9.37 0.90 -8.27
N ASN A 12 -10.28 1.19 -7.35
CA ASN A 12 -11.73 1.18 -7.59
C ASN A 12 -12.25 2.48 -8.24
N GLY A 13 -11.38 3.44 -8.54
CA GLY A 13 -11.73 4.67 -9.26
C GLY A 13 -12.27 5.79 -8.38
N LEU A 14 -12.02 5.78 -7.06
CA LEU A 14 -12.41 6.88 -6.19
C LEU A 14 -11.44 8.07 -6.37
N ASP A 15 -11.97 9.20 -6.83
CA ASP A 15 -11.19 10.42 -7.09
C ASP A 15 -10.48 10.96 -5.84
N ALA A 16 -11.14 10.89 -4.68
CA ALA A 16 -10.57 11.37 -3.43
C ALA A 16 -9.28 10.62 -3.05
N ALA A 17 -9.23 9.29 -3.26
CA ALA A 17 -8.05 8.48 -3.02
C ALA A 17 -6.94 8.81 -4.03
N THR A 18 -7.31 8.99 -5.30
CA THR A 18 -6.36 9.39 -6.35
C THR A 18 -5.71 10.73 -6.06
N GLU A 19 -6.50 11.73 -5.64
CA GLU A 19 -5.99 13.05 -5.31
C GLU A 19 -5.14 13.01 -4.03
N PHE A 20 -5.52 12.20 -3.04
CA PHE A 20 -4.69 12.00 -1.85
C PHE A 20 -3.30 11.42 -2.18
N ILE A 21 -3.24 10.37 -3.01
CA ILE A 21 -1.97 9.77 -3.45
C ILE A 21 -1.14 10.79 -4.23
N ARG A 22 -1.78 11.55 -5.13
CA ARG A 22 -1.12 12.58 -5.94
C ARG A 22 -0.52 13.69 -5.06
N ALA A 23 -1.30 14.24 -4.14
CA ALA A 23 -0.89 15.32 -3.25
C ALA A 23 0.27 14.92 -2.32
N ASN A 24 0.38 13.64 -1.98
CA ASN A 24 1.37 13.12 -1.02
C ASN A 24 2.47 12.27 -1.66
N ARG A 25 2.63 12.30 -3.00
CA ARG A 25 3.54 11.39 -3.73
C ARG A 25 4.98 11.34 -3.19
N GLY A 26 5.48 12.42 -2.59
CA GLY A 26 6.84 12.50 -2.02
C GLY A 26 6.97 12.08 -0.54
N SER A 27 5.86 11.83 0.15
CA SER A 27 5.80 11.55 1.59
C SER A 27 5.05 10.25 1.94
N ILE A 28 4.73 9.44 0.92
CA ILE A 28 4.02 8.16 1.08
C ILE A 28 4.96 6.98 0.95
N TRP A 29 4.60 5.92 1.67
CA TRP A 29 5.24 4.61 1.65
C TRP A 29 4.17 3.56 1.96
N ILE A 30 4.32 2.36 1.40
CA ILE A 30 3.45 1.21 1.68
C ILE A 30 4.25 0.11 2.37
N SER A 31 3.59 -0.70 3.19
CA SER A 31 4.21 -1.91 3.74
C SER A 31 4.11 -3.08 2.76
N VAL A 32 4.94 -4.10 2.94
CA VAL A 32 4.77 -5.39 2.24
C VAL A 32 3.40 -6.04 2.47
N ILE A 33 2.75 -5.77 3.61
CA ILE A 33 1.39 -6.25 3.89
C ILE A 33 0.37 -5.51 3.04
N THR A 34 0.43 -4.18 3.04
CA THR A 34 -0.40 -3.32 2.18
C THR A 34 -0.29 -3.72 0.71
N ARG A 35 0.93 -3.98 0.23
CA ARG A 35 1.17 -4.46 -1.13
C ARG A 35 0.50 -5.80 -1.38
N ALA A 36 0.65 -6.77 -0.47
CA ALA A 36 0.01 -8.08 -0.60
C ALA A 36 -1.52 -7.96 -0.64
N GLU A 37 -2.13 -7.20 0.26
CA GLU A 37 -3.58 -6.98 0.32
C GLU A 37 -4.13 -6.44 -1.00
N VAL A 38 -3.51 -5.38 -1.53
CA VAL A 38 -3.89 -4.80 -2.83
C VAL A 38 -3.81 -5.83 -3.95
N LEU A 39 -2.70 -6.58 -4.05
CA LEU A 39 -2.51 -7.57 -5.12
C LEU A 39 -3.52 -8.71 -5.04
N THR A 40 -3.88 -9.16 -3.83
CA THR A 40 -4.88 -10.22 -3.64
C THR A 40 -6.29 -9.81 -4.06
N GLY A 41 -6.57 -8.51 -4.18
CA GLY A 41 -7.83 -8.00 -4.71
C GLY A 41 -8.06 -8.33 -6.19
N PHE A 42 -6.99 -8.59 -6.96
CA PHE A 42 -7.06 -8.85 -8.40
C PHE A 42 -7.14 -10.35 -8.71
N ARG A 43 -8.38 -10.88 -8.81
CA ARG A 43 -8.64 -12.32 -8.98
C ARG A 43 -8.24 -12.90 -10.35
N GLN A 44 -8.24 -12.09 -11.40
CA GLN A 44 -7.97 -12.53 -12.78
C GLN A 44 -6.53 -12.24 -13.24
N GLY A 45 -5.63 -12.00 -12.27
CA GLY A 45 -4.29 -11.51 -12.53
C GLY A 45 -4.18 -10.01 -12.28
N VAL A 46 -2.97 -9.56 -11.96
CA VAL A 46 -2.69 -8.17 -11.60
C VAL A 46 -2.34 -7.37 -12.86
N PRO A 47 -3.05 -6.28 -13.18
CA PRO A 47 -2.71 -5.43 -14.30
C PRO A 47 -1.32 -4.79 -14.17
N SER A 48 -0.64 -4.58 -15.30
CA SER A 48 0.73 -4.06 -15.32
C SER A 48 0.85 -2.65 -14.71
N GLU A 49 -0.17 -1.83 -14.87
CA GLU A 49 -0.28 -0.47 -14.34
C GLU A 49 -0.37 -0.43 -12.83
N VAL A 50 -1.02 -1.43 -12.22
CA VAL A 50 -1.09 -1.59 -10.76
C VAL A 50 0.31 -1.87 -10.22
N LEU A 51 1.03 -2.80 -10.84
CA LEU A 51 2.41 -3.10 -10.47
C LEU A 51 3.31 -1.87 -10.60
N ARG A 52 3.25 -1.17 -11.75
CA ARG A 52 4.03 0.07 -11.96
C ARG A 52 3.75 1.15 -10.92
N LEU A 53 2.49 1.34 -10.52
CA LEU A 53 2.16 2.30 -9.49
C LEU A 53 2.72 1.88 -8.13
N LEU A 54 2.52 0.62 -7.74
CA LEU A 54 3.01 0.10 -6.46
C LEU A 54 4.55 0.09 -6.40
N ASP A 55 5.23 -0.12 -7.53
CA ASP A 55 6.69 -0.07 -7.63
C ASP A 55 7.25 1.36 -7.57
N ALA A 56 6.44 2.37 -7.89
CA ALA A 56 6.80 3.77 -7.77
C ALA A 56 6.68 4.31 -6.33
N ILE A 57 6.05 3.57 -5.43
CA ILE A 57 5.88 3.95 -4.02
C ILE A 57 6.95 3.21 -3.20
N PRO A 58 7.71 3.91 -2.32
CA PRO A 58 8.66 3.26 -1.44
C PRO A 58 8.02 2.13 -0.62
N LEU A 59 8.64 0.95 -0.67
CA LEU A 59 8.17 -0.26 -0.01
C LEU A 59 8.93 -0.49 1.30
N LEU A 60 8.20 -0.59 2.40
CA LEU A 60 8.73 -0.93 3.72
C LEU A 60 8.58 -2.43 3.97
N THR A 61 9.72 -3.11 4.10
CA THR A 61 9.79 -4.51 4.52
C THR A 61 9.53 -4.62 6.02
N ILE A 62 8.95 -5.75 6.44
CA ILE A 62 8.85 -6.07 7.87
C ILE A 62 10.09 -6.86 8.27
N GLU A 63 10.90 -6.27 9.13
CA GLU A 63 12.03 -6.94 9.76
C GLU A 63 11.63 -7.54 11.10
N ARG A 64 12.39 -8.55 11.55
CA ARG A 64 12.15 -9.25 12.82
C ARG A 64 11.98 -8.28 13.98
N GLU A 65 12.91 -7.33 14.12
CA GLU A 65 12.87 -6.36 15.22
C GLU A 65 11.66 -5.44 15.13
N THR A 66 11.28 -4.99 13.93
CA THR A 66 10.08 -4.17 13.73
C THR A 66 8.82 -4.94 14.10
N ALA A 67 8.74 -6.22 13.75
CA ALA A 67 7.62 -7.09 14.11
C ALA A 67 7.51 -7.29 15.62
N ASP A 68 8.64 -7.57 16.28
CA ASP A 68 8.70 -7.74 17.74
C ASP A 68 8.27 -6.46 18.47
N ARG A 69 8.78 -5.30 18.04
CA ARG A 69 8.38 -3.99 18.59
C ARG A 69 6.90 -3.71 18.37
N ALA A 70 6.36 -4.00 17.18
CA ALA A 70 4.94 -3.81 16.89
C ALA A 70 4.04 -4.68 17.79
N ALA A 71 4.45 -5.91 18.09
CA ALA A 71 3.72 -6.79 19.01
C ALA A 71 3.64 -6.22 20.44
N LEU A 72 4.68 -5.52 20.90
CA LEU A 72 4.69 -4.89 22.23
C LEU A 72 3.72 -3.71 22.34
N LEU A 73 3.48 -2.99 21.23
CA LEU A 73 2.56 -1.85 21.15
C LEU A 73 1.08 -2.25 21.11
N ARG A 74 0.78 -3.53 20.89
CA ARG A 74 -0.59 -4.05 20.73
C ARG A 74 -1.30 -4.30 22.08
N ARG A 75 -0.87 -3.63 23.15
CA ARG A 75 -1.41 -3.76 24.52
C ARG A 75 -2.33 -2.60 24.87
#